data_AF-A0A5C7UTQ7-F1
#
_entry.id   AF-A0A5C7UTQ7-F1
#
_cell.length_a   1.000
_cell.length_b   1.000
_cell.length_c   1.000
_cell.angle_alpha   90.00
_cell.angle_beta   90.00
_cell.angle_gamma   90.00
#
_symmetry.space_group_name_H-M   'P 1'
#
loop_
_entity.id
_entity.type
_entity.pdbx_description
1 polymer ?
#
loop_
_entity_poly.entity_id
_entity_poly.type
_entity_poly.pdbx_seq_one_letter_code
_entity_poly.pdbx_strand_id
1 'polypeptide(L)'
;FHNNALLKCGYLTVQVIPFMEQTDYDRLLWCCDVNFVRGEDSFVRAQWGGNPFIWNIYPQKEGVHWKKLHAFMDLYCSNMTMDLAVVLREMWTCWNGIGEINHGVWMNFLSVLESLEHYNGRWREQISKQNDLATNLVQFSMNQL
;
A
#
# COMPACT_ATOMS: atom_id res chain seq x y z
N PHE A 1 12.14 -19.53 13.96
CA PHE A 1 13.09 -18.90 13.03
C PHE A 1 13.37 -17.48 13.52
N HIS A 2 14.35 -17.31 14.41
CA HIS A 2 14.72 -16.01 14.97
C HIS A 2 16.10 -15.64 14.45
N ASN A 3 16.19 -15.07 13.26
CA ASN A 3 17.41 -14.42 12.82
C ASN A 3 17.14 -12.92 12.78
N ASN A 4 17.52 -12.21 13.85
CA ASN A 4 17.62 -10.75 13.89
C ASN A 4 18.88 -10.32 13.11
N ALA A 5 19.01 -10.79 11.88
CA ALA A 5 20.17 -10.50 11.05
C ALA A 5 20.15 -9.02 10.66
N LEU A 6 21.28 -8.35 10.89
CA LEU A 6 21.53 -6.98 10.46
C LEU A 6 22.58 -7.00 9.36
N LEU A 7 22.19 -6.65 8.15
CA LEU A 7 23.07 -6.55 6.98
C LEU A 7 23.27 -5.08 6.61
N LYS A 8 24.47 -4.72 6.18
CA LYS A 8 24.79 -3.35 5.74
C LYS A 8 25.44 -3.37 4.35
N CYS A 9 25.02 -2.45 3.49
CA CYS A 9 25.59 -2.23 2.16
C CYS A 9 25.56 -0.73 1.84
N GLY A 10 26.71 -0.04 1.96
CA GLY A 10 26.77 1.41 1.82
C GLY A 10 25.84 2.10 2.84
N TYR A 11 24.90 2.90 2.36
CA TYR A 11 23.89 3.59 3.17
C TYR A 11 22.65 2.73 3.48
N LEU A 12 22.54 1.52 2.92
CA LEU A 12 21.44 0.61 3.17
C LEU A 12 21.74 -0.27 4.39
N THR A 13 20.81 -0.27 5.36
CA THR A 13 20.77 -1.24 6.45
C THR A 13 19.52 -2.10 6.30
N VAL A 14 19.68 -3.41 6.29
CA VAL A 14 18.58 -4.39 6.22
C VAL A 14 18.52 -5.13 7.54
N GLN A 15 17.39 -5.02 8.24
CA GLN A 15 17.12 -5.74 9.47
C GLN A 15 16.01 -6.75 9.24
N VAL A 16 16.29 -8.03 9.51
CA VAL A 16 15.26 -9.07 9.54
C VAL A 16 14.54 -9.00 10.87
N ILE A 17 13.23 -8.80 10.82
CA ILE A 17 12.35 -8.75 11.99
C ILE A 17 11.51 -10.03 12.07
N PRO A 18 11.13 -10.48 13.28
CA PRO A 18 10.30 -11.68 13.43
C PRO A 18 8.89 -11.45 12.87
N PHE A 19 8.22 -12.55 12.53
CA PHE A 19 6.77 -12.52 12.33
C PHE A 19 6.10 -12.07 13.63
N MET A 20 5.06 -11.25 13.50
CA MET A 20 4.41 -10.59 14.63
C MET A 20 2.89 -10.69 14.53
N GLU A 21 2.23 -10.50 15.67
CA GLU A 21 0.78 -10.42 15.74
C GLU A 21 0.26 -9.19 14.97
N GLN A 22 -0.99 -9.25 14.53
CA GLN A 22 -1.57 -8.24 13.64
C GLN A 22 -1.52 -6.82 14.24
N THR A 23 -1.74 -6.68 15.55
CA THR A 23 -1.69 -5.37 16.24
C THR A 23 -0.28 -4.78 16.26
N ASP A 24 0.76 -5.62 16.35
CA ASP A 24 2.15 -5.15 16.28
C ASP A 24 2.55 -4.82 14.84
N TYR A 25 2.01 -5.56 13.87
CA TYR A 25 2.18 -5.24 12.47
C TYR A 25 1.60 -3.87 12.10
N ASP A 26 0.44 -3.51 12.64
CA ASP A 26 -0.12 -2.17 12.47
C ASP A 26 0.80 -1.08 13.03
N ARG A 27 1.39 -1.32 14.22
CA ARG A 27 2.37 -0.38 14.81
C ARG A 27 3.61 -0.24 13.93
N LEU A 28 4.09 -1.35 13.36
CA LEU A 28 5.19 -1.32 12.40
C LEU A 28 4.85 -0.44 11.19
N LEU A 29 3.65 -0.61 10.60
CA LEU A 29 3.21 0.20 9.47
C LEU A 29 3.22 1.70 9.80
N TRP A 30 2.79 2.07 11.01
CA TRP A 30 2.76 3.47 11.48
C TRP A 30 4.14 4.06 11.70
N CYS A 31 5.14 3.23 12.03
CA CYS A 31 6.52 3.67 12.26
C CYS A 31 7.35 3.84 10.98
N CYS A 32 6.94 3.24 9.86
CA CYS A 32 7.67 3.29 8.61
C CYS A 32 7.28 4.50 7.75
N ASP A 33 8.26 5.15 7.13
CA ASP A 33 8.02 6.23 6.16
C ASP A 33 7.40 5.72 4.85
N VAL A 34 7.78 4.51 4.41
CA VAL A 34 7.23 3.84 3.23
C VAL A 34 7.00 2.36 3.53
N ASN A 35 5.82 1.86 3.19
CA ASN A 35 5.43 0.47 3.42
C ASN A 35 5.27 -0.32 2.11
N PHE A 36 6.03 -1.39 1.93
CA PHE A 36 5.81 -2.34 0.84
C PHE A 36 4.95 -3.49 1.36
N VAL A 37 3.69 -3.55 0.94
CA VAL A 37 2.69 -4.49 1.45
C VAL A 37 2.15 -5.39 0.34
N ARG A 38 1.45 -6.48 0.70
CA ARG A 38 0.97 -7.46 -0.27
C ARG A 38 -0.37 -8.08 0.08
N GLY A 39 -0.98 -8.75 -0.89
CA GLY A 39 -2.24 -9.44 -0.66
C GLY A 39 -3.37 -8.47 -0.36
N GLU A 40 -4.24 -8.81 0.61
CA GLU A 40 -5.46 -8.05 0.87
C GLU A 40 -5.44 -7.37 2.24
N ASP A 41 -5.18 -8.12 3.31
CA ASP A 41 -5.21 -7.56 4.68
C ASP A 41 -4.18 -6.45 4.85
N SER A 42 -2.88 -6.74 4.64
CA SER A 42 -1.82 -5.75 4.82
C SER A 42 -1.94 -4.54 3.88
N PHE A 43 -2.58 -4.73 2.72
CA PHE A 43 -2.92 -3.67 1.78
C PHE A 43 -3.99 -2.72 2.34
N VAL A 44 -5.03 -3.25 2.99
CA VAL A 44 -6.02 -2.44 3.70
C VAL A 44 -5.41 -1.79 4.94
N ARG A 45 -4.57 -2.51 5.71
CA ARG A 45 -3.89 -1.95 6.90
C ARG A 45 -3.00 -0.76 6.55
N ALA A 46 -2.25 -0.83 5.45
CA ALA A 46 -1.41 0.28 4.98
C ALA A 46 -2.21 1.55 4.67
N GLN A 47 -3.39 1.41 4.06
CA GLN A 47 -4.29 2.54 3.78
C GLN A 47 -4.79 3.21 5.06
N TRP A 48 -5.10 2.41 6.10
CA TRP A 48 -5.46 2.94 7.42
C TRP A 48 -4.28 3.59 8.15
N GLY A 49 -3.06 3.08 7.94
CA GLY A 49 -1.83 3.67 8.48
C GLY A 49 -1.57 5.08 7.94
N GLY A 50 -1.90 5.35 6.68
CA GLY A 50 -1.79 6.67 6.06
C GLY A 50 -0.38 7.02 5.58
N ASN A 51 0.65 6.23 5.90
CA ASN A 51 1.98 6.42 5.34
C ASN A 51 2.01 5.99 3.86
N PRO A 52 2.89 6.58 3.02
CA PRO A 52 3.13 6.10 1.66
C PRO A 52 3.33 4.58 1.59
N PHE A 53 2.75 3.93 0.58
CA PHE A 53 2.85 2.49 0.44
C PHE A 53 2.86 2.05 -1.02
N ILE A 54 3.39 0.85 -1.25
CA ILE A 54 3.37 0.16 -2.54
C ILE A 54 2.71 -1.19 -2.37
N TRP A 55 1.72 -1.48 -3.21
CA TRP A 55 1.00 -2.73 -3.19
C TRP A 55 1.61 -3.73 -4.18
N ASN A 56 2.10 -4.85 -3.64
CA ASN A 56 2.45 -6.04 -4.42
C ASN A 56 1.23 -6.97 -4.50
N ILE A 57 0.56 -6.99 -5.65
CA ILE A 57 -0.62 -7.83 -5.86
C ILE A 57 -0.19 -9.27 -6.17
N TYR A 58 -0.90 -10.26 -5.64
CA TYR A 58 -0.58 -11.65 -5.96
C TYR A 58 -0.84 -11.94 -7.45
N PRO A 59 0.14 -12.51 -8.18
CA PRO A 59 -0.09 -12.97 -9.55
C PRO A 59 -1.22 -14.00 -9.58
N GLN A 60 -2.20 -13.74 -10.43
CA GLN A 60 -3.32 -14.65 -10.70
C GLN A 60 -3.25 -15.17 -12.14
N LYS A 61 -3.85 -16.35 -12.35
CA LYS A 61 -4.03 -16.93 -13.68
C LYS A 61 -4.66 -15.90 -14.63
N GLU A 62 -4.26 -15.96 -15.90
CA GLU A 62 -4.80 -15.11 -16.98
C GLU A 62 -4.60 -13.59 -16.78
N GLY A 63 -3.72 -13.16 -15.86
CA GLY A 63 -3.42 -11.73 -15.70
C GLY A 63 -4.53 -10.91 -15.03
N VAL A 64 -5.52 -11.54 -14.40
CA VAL A 64 -6.65 -10.84 -13.77
C VAL A 64 -6.21 -9.87 -12.67
N HIS A 65 -5.11 -10.17 -12.00
CA HIS A 65 -4.47 -9.30 -11.01
C HIS A 65 -4.14 -7.90 -11.56
N TRP A 66 -3.79 -7.78 -12.83
CA TRP A 66 -3.54 -6.48 -13.46
C TRP A 66 -4.78 -5.61 -13.51
N LYS A 67 -5.94 -6.20 -13.84
CA LYS A 67 -7.21 -5.47 -13.84
C LYS A 67 -7.55 -4.94 -12.44
N LYS A 68 -7.32 -5.75 -11.40
CA LYS A 68 -7.54 -5.36 -10.00
C LYS A 68 -6.57 -4.24 -9.58
N LEU A 69 -5.30 -4.33 -9.96
CA LEU A 69 -4.29 -3.31 -9.71
C LEU A 69 -4.67 -1.98 -10.38
N HIS A 70 -4.98 -1.99 -11.68
CA HIS A 70 -5.36 -0.80 -12.42
C HIS A 70 -6.65 -0.17 -11.89
N ALA A 71 -7.68 -0.98 -11.63
CA ALA A 71 -8.94 -0.47 -11.08
C ALA A 71 -8.74 0.21 -9.72
N PHE A 72 -7.90 -0.36 -8.85
CA PHE A 72 -7.57 0.31 -7.60
C PHE A 72 -6.77 1.58 -7.82
N MET A 73 -5.76 1.59 -8.71
CA MET A 73 -5.00 2.81 -9.02
C MET A 73 -5.90 3.91 -9.60
N ASP A 74 -6.91 3.57 -10.40
CA ASP A 74 -7.88 4.52 -10.92
C ASP A 74 -8.69 5.19 -9.82
N LEU A 75 -9.16 4.40 -8.85
CA LEU A 75 -9.85 4.94 -7.68
C LEU A 75 -8.90 5.75 -6.78
N TYR A 76 -7.74 5.18 -6.44
CA TYR A 76 -6.78 5.74 -5.50
C TYR A 76 -6.14 7.01 -6.03
N CYS A 77 -5.93 7.14 -7.34
CA CYS A 77 -5.33 8.34 -7.93
C CYS A 77 -6.36 9.39 -8.37
N SER A 78 -7.66 9.11 -8.26
CA SER A 78 -8.72 9.96 -8.83
C SER A 78 -8.68 11.42 -8.37
N ASN A 79 -8.23 11.68 -7.14
CA ASN A 79 -8.15 13.00 -6.52
C ASN A 79 -6.71 13.53 -6.36
N MET A 80 -5.74 12.89 -7.03
CA MET A 80 -4.35 13.35 -7.10
C MET A 80 -4.17 14.37 -8.22
N THR A 81 -3.09 15.15 -8.15
CA THR A 81 -2.61 15.88 -9.32
C THR A 81 -2.12 14.88 -10.39
N MET A 82 -2.13 15.29 -11.66
CA MET A 82 -1.68 14.43 -12.77
C MET A 82 -0.24 13.93 -12.54
N ASP A 83 0.66 14.81 -12.15
CA ASP A 83 2.07 14.47 -11.95
C ASP A 83 2.27 13.43 -10.83
N LEU A 84 1.57 13.60 -9.71
CA LEU A 84 1.60 12.65 -8.60
C LEU A 84 1.07 11.27 -9.02
N ALA A 85 -0.05 11.26 -9.73
CA ALA A 85 -0.66 10.03 -10.22
C ALA A 85 0.24 9.29 -11.22
N VAL A 86 0.91 10.00 -12.13
CA VAL A 86 1.84 9.41 -13.10
C VAL A 86 3.00 8.71 -12.39
N VAL A 87 3.66 9.41 -11.47
CA VAL A 87 4.80 8.85 -10.71
C VAL A 87 4.38 7.63 -9.90
N LEU A 88 3.24 7.70 -9.19
CA LEU A 88 2.77 6.58 -8.38
C LEU A 88 2.41 5.37 -9.23
N ARG A 89 1.69 5.59 -10.35
CA ARG A 89 1.31 4.52 -11.27
C ARG A 89 2.53 3.84 -11.85
N GLU A 90 3.54 4.60 -12.29
CA GLU A 90 4.79 4.05 -12.81
C GLU A 90 5.50 3.17 -11.77
N MET A 91 5.65 3.67 -10.54
CA MET A 91 6.27 2.91 -9.45
C MET A 91 5.51 1.60 -9.18
N TRP A 92 4.17 1.66 -9.07
CA TRP A 92 3.35 0.48 -8.81
C TRP A 92 3.35 -0.53 -9.96
N THR A 93 3.32 -0.07 -11.22
CA THR A 93 3.38 -0.96 -12.39
C THR A 93 4.73 -1.66 -12.46
N CYS A 94 5.83 -0.91 -12.34
CA CYS A 94 7.18 -1.48 -12.38
C CYS A 94 7.41 -2.44 -11.21
N TRP A 95 6.93 -2.11 -10.01
CA TRP A 95 7.08 -2.97 -8.84
C TRP A 95 6.36 -4.32 -9.00
N ASN A 96 5.21 -4.34 -9.68
CA ASN A 96 4.47 -5.56 -9.94
C ASN A 96 4.99 -6.33 -11.17
N GLY A 97 5.93 -5.77 -11.95
CA GLY A 97 6.55 -6.41 -13.10
C GLY A 97 6.05 -5.96 -14.48
N ILE A 98 5.27 -4.87 -14.55
CA ILE A 98 5.01 -4.16 -15.81
C ILE A 98 6.09 -3.08 -15.95
N GLY A 99 7.18 -3.42 -16.64
CA GLY A 99 8.37 -2.59 -16.78
C GLY A 99 9.44 -2.89 -15.74
N GLU A 100 10.49 -2.08 -15.71
CA GLU A 100 11.66 -2.28 -14.85
C GLU A 100 11.78 -1.16 -13.81
N ILE A 101 12.01 -1.53 -12.55
CA ILE A 101 12.42 -0.57 -11.52
C ILE A 101 13.87 -0.16 -11.79
N ASN A 102 14.06 1.12 -12.12
CA ASN A 102 15.38 1.72 -12.31
C ASN A 102 15.56 2.93 -11.38
N HIS A 103 16.75 3.53 -11.41
CA HIS A 103 17.08 4.69 -10.59
C HIS A 103 16.11 5.87 -10.79
N GLY A 104 15.68 6.12 -12.03
CA GLY A 104 14.74 7.20 -12.34
C GLY A 104 13.37 7.00 -11.69
N VAL A 105 12.79 5.81 -11.86
CA VAL A 105 11.50 5.46 -11.24
C VAL A 105 11.56 5.59 -9.71
N TRP A 106 12.64 5.08 -9.11
CA TRP A 106 12.85 5.18 -7.66
C TRP A 106 12.98 6.63 -7.18
N MET A 107 13.83 7.43 -7.83
CA MET A 107 14.03 8.83 -7.43
C MET A 107 12.79 9.70 -7.66
N ASN A 108 12.02 9.44 -8.71
CA ASN A 108 10.74 10.10 -8.94
C ASN A 108 9.74 9.76 -7.82
N PHE A 109 9.67 8.49 -7.42
CA PHE A 109 8.81 8.10 -6.29
C PHE A 109 9.24 8.76 -4.98
N LEU A 110 10.55 8.83 -4.69
CA LEU A 110 11.07 9.50 -3.50
C LEU A 110 10.75 11.01 -3.49
N SER A 111 10.76 11.67 -4.64
CA SER A 111 10.50 13.11 -4.72
C SER A 111 9.05 13.50 -4.40
N VAL A 112 8.11 12.54 -4.45
CA VAL A 112 6.69 12.77 -4.19
C VAL A 112 6.21 12.27 -2.83
N LEU A 113 7.08 11.74 -1.96
CA LEU A 113 6.67 11.10 -0.70
C LEU A 113 5.86 12.03 0.21
N GLU A 114 6.28 13.29 0.40
CA GLU A 114 5.55 14.26 1.22
C GLU A 114 4.16 14.57 0.64
N SER A 115 4.06 14.69 -0.69
CA SER A 115 2.78 14.89 -1.37
C SER A 115 1.87 13.66 -1.24
N LEU A 116 2.44 12.46 -1.28
CA LEU A 116 1.72 11.21 -1.05
C LEU A 116 1.23 11.11 0.39
N GLU A 117 2.05 11.44 1.39
CA GLU A 117 1.64 11.40 2.80
C GLU A 117 0.46 12.35 3.05
N HIS A 118 0.52 13.58 2.53
CA HIS A 118 -0.59 14.53 2.60
C HIS A 118 -1.85 14.00 1.89
N TYR A 119 -1.69 13.41 0.70
CA TYR A 119 -2.79 12.77 -0.01
C TYR A 119 -3.42 11.64 0.80
N ASN A 120 -2.59 10.78 1.40
CA ASN A 120 -3.03 9.60 2.12
C ASN A 120 -3.84 9.94 3.37
N GLY A 121 -3.55 11.08 4.01
CA GLY A 121 -4.41 11.64 5.05
C GLY A 121 -5.85 11.84 4.56
N ARG A 122 -6.03 12.46 3.40
CA ARG A 122 -7.34 12.67 2.75
C ARG A 122 -7.98 11.37 2.29
N TRP A 123 -7.19 10.44 1.74
CA TRP A 123 -7.66 9.10 1.36
C TRP A 123 -8.24 8.36 2.57
N ARG A 124 -7.51 8.36 3.69
CA ARG A 124 -7.95 7.73 4.95
C ARG A 124 -9.26 8.34 5.46
N GLU A 125 -9.39 9.67 5.42
CA GLU A 125 -10.63 10.38 5.76
C GLU A 125 -11.78 10.04 4.80
N GLN A 126 -11.49 9.82 3.51
CA GLN A 126 -12.50 9.44 2.53
C GLN A 126 -13.04 8.04 2.82
N ILE A 127 -12.17 7.07 3.07
CA ILE A 127 -12.60 5.69 3.36
C ILE A 127 -13.25 5.56 4.74
N SER A 128 -12.88 6.40 5.72
CA SER A 128 -13.49 6.38 7.06
C SER A 128 -14.92 6.90 7.11
N LYS A 129 -15.40 7.57 6.06
CA LYS A 129 -16.80 8.02 5.94
C LYS A 129 -17.76 6.90 5.57
N GLN A 130 -17.25 5.78 5.09
CA GLN A 130 -18.06 4.61 4.77
C GLN A 130 -18.26 3.77 6.03
N ASN A 131 -19.42 3.15 6.17
CA ASN A 131 -19.62 2.14 7.21
C ASN A 131 -18.61 1.00 7.01
N ASP A 132 -18.05 0.51 8.11
CA ASP A 132 -17.18 -0.66 8.05
C ASP A 132 -17.97 -1.91 7.63
N LEU A 133 -17.23 -2.92 7.17
CA LEU A 133 -17.81 -4.16 6.65
C LEU A 133 -18.67 -4.88 7.70
N ALA A 134 -18.26 -4.88 8.97
CA ALA A 134 -18.99 -5.58 10.02
C ALA A 134 -20.32 -4.87 10.32
N THR A 135 -20.32 -3.54 10.38
CA THR A 135 -21.55 -2.74 10.50
C THR A 135 -22.51 -3.01 9.35
N ASN A 136 -22.03 -3.00 8.10
CA ASN A 136 -22.87 -3.30 6.93
C ASN A 136 -23.40 -4.74 6.94
N LEU A 137 -22.60 -5.70 7.42
CA LEU A 137 -23.01 -7.09 7.52
C LEU A 137 -24.12 -7.29 8.55
N VAL A 138 -24.02 -6.64 9.72
CA VAL A 138 -25.08 -6.66 10.74
C VAL A 138 -26.38 -6.05 10.20
N GLN A 139 -26.29 -4.89 9.55
CA GLN A 139 -27.46 -4.24 8.93
C GLN A 139 -28.11 -5.14 7.86
N PHE A 140 -27.30 -5.79 7.03
CA PHE A 140 -27.78 -6.75 6.05
C PHE A 140 -28.55 -7.90 6.72
N SER A 141 -27.99 -8.52 7.76
CA SER A 141 -28.66 -9.61 8.48
C SER A 141 -29.96 -9.17 9.15
N MET A 142 -30.02 -7.96 9.71
CA MET A 142 -31.24 -7.42 10.32
C MET A 142 -32.35 -7.15 9.29
N ASN A 143 -32.00 -6.72 8.08
CA ASN A 143 -32.98 -6.43 7.02
C ASN A 143 -33.51 -7.68 6.30
N GLN A 144 -32.97 -8.87 6.60
CA GLN A 144 -33.41 -10.16 6.07
C GLN A 144 -34.29 -10.95 7.06
N LEU A 145 -34.51 -10.41 8.26
CA LEU A 145 -35.43 -10.91 9.28
C LEU A 145 -36.76 -10.15 9.21
#